data_AF-A0A7J6S6E7-F1
#
_entry.id   AF-A0A7J6S6E7-F1
#
_cell.length_a   1.000
_cell.length_b   1.000
_cell.length_c   1.000
_cell.angle_alpha   90.00
_cell.angle_beta   90.00
_cell.angle_gamma   90.00
#
_symmetry.space_group_name_H-M   'P 1'
#
loop_
_entity.id
_entity.type
_entity.pdbx_description
1 polymer ?
#
loop_
_entity_poly.entity_id
_entity_poly.type
_entity_poly.pdbx_seq_one_letter_code
_entity_poly.pdbx_strand_id
1 'polypeptide(L)' 'MLELDLVIILSGGLDSDGLPHPWVLNRLDYAADQFNTNTRYFLITSRGTPHKAPPLDPNGFPIDEATAGARYLCRVVLG' A
#
# COMPACT_ATOMS: atom_id res chain seq x y z
N MET A 1 -16.75 -3.91 -15.20
CA MET A 1 -15.41 -3.83 -14.57
C MET A 1 -14.38 -3.57 -15.65
N LEU A 2 -13.28 -2.92 -15.31
CA LEU A 2 -12.22 -2.56 -16.26
C LEU A 2 -11.20 -3.70 -16.37
N GLU A 3 -10.62 -3.86 -17.55
CA GLU A 3 -9.42 -4.69 -17.74
C GLU A 3 -8.21 -3.76 -17.75
N LEU A 4 -7.26 -3.96 -16.84
CA LEU A 4 -6.14 -3.06 -16.62
C LEU A 4 -4.83 -3.85 -16.62
N ASP A 5 -3.83 -3.39 -17.37
CA ASP A 5 -2.50 -4.01 -17.30
C ASP A 5 -1.83 -3.77 -15.93
N LEU A 6 -2.07 -2.60 -15.33
CA LEU A 6 -1.44 -2.15 -14.11
C LEU A 6 -2.34 -1.18 -13.33
N VAL A 7 -2.48 -1.41 -12.02
CA VAL A 7 -3.02 -0.43 -11.08
C VAL A 7 -1.87 0.21 -10.31
N ILE A 8 -1.72 1.53 -10.43
CA ILE A 8 -0.74 2.31 -9.68
C ILE A 8 -1.42 2.90 -8.45
N ILE A 9 -0.94 2.50 -7.27
CA ILE A 9 -1.49 2.91 -5.99
C ILE A 9 -0.60 4.00 -5.42
N LEU A 10 -1.17 5.19 -5.32
CA LEU A 10 -0.49 6.33 -4.70
C LEU A 10 -0.46 6.15 -3.19
N SER A 11 0.74 6.22 -2.63
CA SER A 11 0.90 6.27 -1.18
C SER A 11 0.48 7.64 -0.63
N GLY A 12 0.66 7.86 0.66
CA GLY A 12 0.07 9.03 1.31
C GLY A 12 0.28 9.09 2.81
N GLY A 13 1.29 8.40 3.34
CA GLY A 13 1.61 8.41 4.76
C GLY A 13 1.23 7.14 5.50
N LEU A 14 2.01 6.90 6.56
CA LEU A 14 1.77 5.91 7.59
C LEU A 14 1.45 6.60 8.92
N ASP A 15 0.68 5.90 9.75
CA ASP A 15 0.48 6.27 11.14
C ASP A 15 1.71 5.91 12.02
N SER A 16 1.58 6.10 13.34
CA SER A 16 2.65 5.80 14.30
C SER A 16 3.00 4.32 14.39
N ASP A 17 2.06 3.43 14.02
CA ASP A 17 2.24 1.98 14.05
C ASP A 17 2.77 1.44 12.71
N GLY A 18 3.06 2.33 11.75
CA GLY A 18 3.53 1.97 10.42
C GLY A 18 2.43 1.41 9.51
N LEU A 19 1.17 1.63 9.84
CA LEU A 19 0.03 1.21 9.03
C LEU A 19 -0.38 2.31 8.04
N PRO A 20 -0.92 1.96 6.86
CA PRO A 20 -1.42 2.96 5.92
C PRO A 20 -2.51 3.82 6.55
N HIS A 21 -2.44 5.13 6.33
CA HIS A 21 -3.51 6.03 6.77
C HIS A 21 -4.87 5.69 6.12
N PRO A 22 -6.01 6.08 6.73
CA PRO A 22 -7.35 5.73 6.23
C PRO A 22 -7.61 6.09 4.77
N TRP A 23 -7.08 7.23 4.28
CA TRP A 23 -7.22 7.61 2.87
C TRP A 23 -6.38 6.75 1.92
N VAL A 24 -5.30 6.12 2.40
CA VAL A 24 -4.53 5.13 1.65
C VAL A 24 -5.25 3.79 1.66
N LEU A 25 -5.87 3.40 2.78
CA LEU A 25 -6.69 2.19 2.87
C LEU A 25 -7.80 2.18 1.81
N ASN A 26 -8.55 3.28 1.66
CA ASN A 26 -9.59 3.37 0.61
C ASN A 26 -9.06 3.08 -0.81
N ARG A 27 -7.80 3.45 -1.11
CA ARG A 27 -7.17 3.17 -2.41
C ARG A 27 -6.75 1.71 -2.52
N LEU A 28 -6.26 1.15 -1.42
CA LEU A 28 -5.86 -0.26 -1.34
C LEU A 28 -7.08 -1.18 -1.43
N ASP A 29 -8.19 -0.83 -0.78
CA ASP A 29 -9.45 -1.58 -0.86
C ASP A 29 -10.00 -1.57 -2.28
N TYR A 30 -10.02 -0.40 -2.94
CA TYR A 30 -10.41 -0.33 -4.35
C TYR A 30 -9.49 -1.17 -5.25
N ALA A 31 -8.18 -1.19 -4.98
CA ALA A 31 -7.24 -2.04 -5.70
C ALA A 31 -7.49 -3.53 -5.44
N ALA A 32 -7.83 -3.91 -4.21
CA ALA A 32 -8.20 -5.27 -3.85
C ALA A 32 -9.45 -5.74 -4.63
N ASP A 33 -10.45 -4.87 -4.81
CA ASP A 33 -11.62 -5.16 -5.64
C ASP A 33 -11.24 -5.47 -7.11
N GLN A 34 -10.12 -4.94 -7.60
CA GLN A 34 -9.63 -5.22 -8.94
C GLN A 34 -8.85 -6.54 -9.02
N PHE A 35 -8.49 -7.19 -7.92
CA PHE A 35 -7.66 -8.40 -7.92
C PHE A 35 -8.31 -9.58 -8.66
N ASN A 36 -9.64 -9.72 -8.57
CA ASN A 36 -10.39 -10.78 -9.26
C ASN A 36 -10.77 -10.42 -10.71
N THR A 37 -10.31 -9.27 -11.21
CA THR A 37 -10.48 -8.89 -12.61
C THR A 37 -9.27 -9.35 -13.44
N ASN A 38 -9.26 -9.11 -14.75
CA ASN A 38 -8.08 -9.30 -15.60
C ASN A 38 -6.93 -8.30 -15.29
N THR A 39 -6.87 -7.76 -14.05
CA THR A 39 -5.78 -6.88 -13.61
C THR A 39 -4.52 -7.69 -13.35
N ARG A 40 -3.46 -7.40 -14.11
CA ARG A 40 -2.26 -8.23 -14.10
C ARG A 40 -1.25 -7.81 -13.03
N TYR A 41 -1.12 -6.51 -12.78
CA TYR A 41 -0.10 -5.97 -11.88
C TYR A 41 -0.64 -4.87 -10.96
N PHE A 42 -0.04 -4.80 -9.78
CA PHE A 42 -0.28 -3.75 -8.79
C PHE A 42 1.06 -3.15 -8.38
N LEU A 43 1.19 -1.83 -8.50
CA LEU A 43 2.39 -1.09 -8.11
C LEU A 43 2.04 -0.10 -7.01
N ILE A 44 2.62 -0.29 -5.83
CA ILE A 44 2.50 0.65 -4.72
C ILE A 44 3.75 1.52 -4.70
N THR A 45 3.54 2.83 -4.61
CA THR A 45 4.60 3.82 -4.82
C THR A 45 5.27 4.27 -3.52
N SER A 46 6.46 4.84 -3.63
CA SER A 46 7.15 5.60 -2.57
C SER A 46 7.63 4.83 -1.33
N ARG A 47 8.69 5.39 -0.74
CA ARG A 47 9.25 5.00 0.56
C ARG A 47 8.56 5.73 1.73
N GLY A 48 8.28 7.01 1.54
CA GLY A 48 7.78 7.90 2.57
C GLY A 48 8.07 9.35 2.20
N THR A 49 7.64 10.30 3.02
CA THR A 49 7.91 11.73 2.79
C THR A 49 9.35 12.09 3.20
N PRO A 50 10.12 12.84 2.39
CA PRO A 50 11.52 13.13 2.68
C PRO A 50 11.76 14.03 3.91
N HIS A 51 10.73 14.74 4.37
CA HIS A 51 10.80 15.71 5.47
C HIS A 51 10.26 15.18 6.81
N LYS A 52 9.84 13.91 6.87
CA LYS A 52 9.35 13.25 8.09
C LYS A 52 10.13 11.95 8.28
N ALA A 53 10.61 11.68 9.49
CA ALA A 53 11.22 10.39 9.80
C ALA A 53 10.18 9.27 9.61
N PRO A 54 10.57 8.13 9.00
CA PRO A 54 9.66 7.00 8.85
C PRO A 54 9.39 6.35 10.22
N PRO A 55 8.21 5.74 10.42
CA PRO A 55 8.03 4.80 11.51
C PRO A 55 9.02 3.64 11.36
N LEU A 56 9.47 3.10 12.48
CA LEU A 56 10.44 2.00 12.53
C LEU A 56 9.75 0.71 12.94
N ASP A 57 10.22 -0.41 12.41
CA ASP A 57 9.81 -1.74 12.85
C ASP A 57 10.45 -2.10 14.21
N PRO A 58 10.09 -3.25 14.83
CA PRO A 58 10.66 -3.67 16.11
C PRO A 58 12.18 -3.87 16.13
N ASN A 59 12.81 -4.02 14.97
CA ASN A 59 14.26 -4.15 14.83
C ASN A 59 14.95 -2.80 14.52
N GLY A 60 14.19 -1.70 14.46
CA GLY A 60 14.69 -0.36 14.18
C GLY A 60 14.83 -0.03 12.69
N PHE A 61 14.27 -0.85 11.78
CA PHE A 61 14.32 -0.57 10.34
C PHE A 61 13.16 0.32 9.90
N PRO A 62 13.40 1.29 8.99
CA PRO A 62 12.34 2.08 8.38
C PRO A 62 11.25 1.24 7.73
N ILE A 63 10.00 1.55 8.04
CA ILE A 63 8.84 1.00 7.34
C ILE A 63 8.54 1.89 6.15
N ASP A 64 8.70 1.34 4.95
CA ASP A 64 8.40 2.04 3.71
C ASP A 64 6.89 2.01 3.42
N GLU A 65 6.34 3.12 2.92
CA GLU A 65 4.92 3.23 2.53
C GLU A 65 4.50 2.14 1.54
N ALA A 66 5.32 1.86 0.53
CA ALA A 66 5.07 0.76 -0.40
C ALA A 66 5.03 -0.61 0.28
N THR A 67 5.91 -0.86 1.26
CA THR A 67 5.96 -2.13 2.00
C THR A 67 4.72 -2.30 2.88
N ALA A 68 4.32 -1.26 3.60
CA ALA A 68 3.12 -1.30 4.45
C ALA A 68 1.85 -1.49 3.60
N GLY A 69 1.72 -0.74 2.50
CA GLY A 69 0.60 -0.89 1.57
C GLY A 69 0.56 -2.29 0.94
N ALA A 70 1.71 -2.84 0.55
CA ALA A 70 1.77 -4.17 -0.07
C ALA A 70 1.37 -5.26 0.90
N ARG A 71 1.80 -5.18 2.16
CA ARG A 71 1.39 -6.10 3.23
C ARG A 71 -0.12 -6.06 3.45
N TYR A 72 -0.70 -4.87 3.49
CA TYR A 72 -2.15 -4.72 3.60
C TYR A 72 -2.87 -5.35 2.42
N LEU A 73 -2.49 -4.99 1.18
CA LEU A 73 -3.13 -5.52 -0.03
C LEU A 73 -3.02 -7.05 -0.10
N CYS A 74 -1.83 -7.62 0.17
CA CYS A 74 -1.63 -9.07 0.23
C CYS A 74 -2.53 -9.73 1.27
N ARG A 75 -2.68 -9.13 2.45
CA ARG A 75 -3.56 -9.66 3.50
C ARG A 75 -5.02 -9.69 3.06
N VAL A 76 -5.48 -8.68 2.33
CA VAL A 76 -6.88 -8.59 1.88
C VAL A 76 -7.16 -9.56 0.71
N VAL A 77 -6.22 -9.72 -0.22
CA VAL A 77 -6.45 -10.52 -1.45
C VAL A 77 -6.00 -11.97 -1.34
N LEU A 78 -5.09 -12.31 -0.41
CA LEU A 78 -4.56 -13.67 -0.21
C LEU A 78 -4.96 -14.31 1.13
N GLY A 79 -5.47 -13.52 2.07
CA GLY A 79 -5.95 -13.99 3.38
C GLY A 79 -7.41 -14.42 3.33
#